data_AF-A0A831K8L0-F1
#
_entry.id   AF-A0A831K8L0-F1
#
_cell.length_a   1.000
_cell.length_b   1.000
_cell.length_c   1.000
_cell.angle_alpha   90.00
_cell.angle_beta   90.00
_cell.angle_gamma   90.00
#
_symmetry.space_group_name_H-M   'P 1'
#
loop_
_entity.id
_entity.type
_entity.pdbx_description
1 polymer ?
#
loop_
_entity_poly.entity_id
_entity_poly.type
_entity_poly.pdbx_seq_one_letter_code
_entity_poly.pdbx_strand_id
1 'polypeptide(L)'
;LYNHTPLSREEIEYYVSICSDVEVIIIGTGQYGALPIMEDAKEYLESLGIDIVIAETPRAIEVFNDISESIKNILAILHVTC
;
A
#
# COMPACT_ATOMS: atom_id res chain seq x y z
N LEU A 1 18.52 10.25 7.54
CA LEU A 1 18.55 9.81 6.12
C LEU A 1 17.15 9.55 5.58
N TYR A 2 16.14 9.36 6.44
CA TYR A 2 14.73 9.53 6.06
C TYR A 2 14.12 10.48 7.09
N ASN A 3 13.44 11.54 6.64
CA ASN A 3 12.70 12.45 7.54
C ASN A 3 11.44 11.76 8.12
N HIS A 4 11.11 10.56 7.60
CA HIS A 4 9.98 9.71 7.96
C HIS A 4 10.44 8.26 8.16
N THR A 5 9.75 7.51 9.01
CA THR A 5 9.93 6.06 9.12
C THR A 5 9.44 5.41 7.82
N PRO A 6 10.29 4.72 7.06
CA PRO A 6 9.87 4.06 5.83
C PRO A 6 8.88 2.93 6.12
N LEU A 7 7.95 2.68 5.18
CA LEU A 7 7.14 1.46 5.18
C LEU A 7 8.06 0.27 4.95
N SER A 8 8.15 -0.60 5.96
CA SER A 8 9.08 -1.72 6.00
C SER A 8 8.47 -3.00 5.43
N ARG A 9 9.32 -3.95 5.06
CA ARG A 9 8.90 -5.28 4.63
C ARG A 9 8.13 -6.02 5.73
N GLU A 10 8.58 -5.94 6.98
CA GLU A 10 7.95 -6.60 8.13
C GLU A 10 6.50 -6.14 8.34
N GLU A 11 6.22 -4.84 8.16
CA GLU A 11 4.86 -4.30 8.24
C GLU A 11 3.97 -4.85 7.13
N ILE A 12 4.48 -4.89 5.88
CA ILE A 12 3.72 -5.42 4.74
C ILE A 12 3.46 -6.92 4.92
N GLU A 13 4.47 -7.71 5.31
CA GLU A 13 4.32 -9.14 5.62
C GLU A 13 3.27 -9.36 6.70
N TYR A 14 3.29 -8.56 7.77
CA TYR A 14 2.29 -8.62 8.82
C TYR A 14 0.88 -8.33 8.30
N TYR A 15 0.68 -7.23 7.56
CA TYR A 15 -0.63 -6.87 7.03
C TYR A 15 -1.17 -7.92 6.05
N VAL A 16 -0.32 -8.41 5.15
CA VAL A 16 -0.68 -9.51 4.23
C VAL A 16 -1.04 -10.78 5.01
N SER A 17 -0.32 -11.09 6.10
CA SER A 17 -0.56 -12.30 6.90
C SER A 17 -1.89 -12.32 7.65
N ILE A 18 -2.43 -11.15 8.00
CA ILE A 18 -3.69 -11.01 8.74
C ILE A 18 -4.90 -10.77 7.83
N CYS A 19 -4.66 -10.56 6.53
CA CYS A 19 -5.70 -10.45 5.51
C CYS A 19 -5.85 -11.79 4.76
N SER A 20 -7.07 -12.14 4.37
CA SER A 20 -7.36 -13.35 3.58
C SER A 20 -7.74 -12.97 2.16
N ASP A 21 -7.25 -13.74 1.18
CA ASP A 21 -7.65 -13.65 -0.23
C ASP A 21 -7.50 -12.24 -0.85
N VAL A 22 -6.44 -11.50 -0.50
CA VAL A 22 -6.19 -10.15 -1.01
C VAL A 22 -6.03 -10.17 -2.54
N GLU A 23 -6.88 -9.43 -3.24
CA GLU A 23 -6.89 -9.31 -4.70
C GLU A 23 -6.11 -8.07 -5.17
N VAL A 24 -6.15 -6.99 -4.39
CA VAL A 24 -5.47 -5.72 -4.70
C VAL A 24 -4.87 -5.13 -3.43
N ILE A 25 -3.64 -4.61 -3.54
CA ILE A 25 -2.97 -3.82 -2.50
C ILE A 25 -2.89 -2.36 -2.97
N ILE A 26 -3.37 -1.43 -2.14
CA ILE A 26 -3.29 0.01 -2.39
C ILE A 26 -2.44 0.65 -1.29
N ILE A 27 -1.38 1.35 -1.66
CA ILE A 27 -0.48 2.05 -0.76
C ILE A 27 -0.56 3.55 -1.02
N GLY A 28 -1.10 4.28 -0.05
CA GLY A 28 -1.09 5.75 -0.01
C GLY A 28 0.17 6.26 0.67
N THR A 29 1.06 6.92 -0.08
CA THR A 29 2.38 7.38 0.39
C THR A 29 2.36 8.76 1.07
N GLY A 30 1.19 9.22 1.51
CA GLY A 30 1.03 10.54 2.13
C GLY A 30 0.39 11.56 1.21
N GLN A 31 0.06 12.72 1.77
CA GLN A 31 -0.56 13.85 1.05
C GLN A 31 0.30 14.33 -0.13
N TYR A 32 1.63 14.26 0.02
CA TYR A 32 2.59 14.68 -0.99
C TYR A 32 3.54 13.55 -1.40
N GLY A 33 3.16 12.29 -1.13
CA GLY A 33 3.95 11.11 -1.50
C GLY A 33 5.30 10.98 -0.80
N ALA A 34 5.45 11.56 0.39
CA ALA A 34 6.72 11.64 1.11
C ALA A 34 7.08 10.38 1.90
N LEU A 35 6.15 9.42 2.07
CA LEU A 35 6.43 8.14 2.75
C LEU A 35 7.40 7.31 1.90
N PRO A 36 8.64 7.08 2.37
CA PRO A 36 9.55 6.16 1.69
C PRO A 36 9.07 4.72 1.90
N ILE A 37 9.18 3.89 0.87
CA ILE A 37 8.97 2.44 0.95
C ILE A 37 10.35 1.79 0.82
N MET A 38 10.69 0.89 1.74
CA MET A 38 11.97 0.18 1.66
C MET A 38 12.05 -0.67 0.38
N GLU A 39 13.26 -0.88 -0.14
CA GLU A 39 13.42 -1.60 -1.42
C GLU A 39 13.03 -3.08 -1.29
N ASP A 40 13.39 -3.72 -0.17
CA ASP A 40 12.99 -5.10 0.14
C ASP A 40 11.48 -5.25 0.34
N ALA A 41 10.78 -4.19 0.77
CA ALA A 41 9.33 -4.11 0.80
C ALA A 41 8.73 -4.11 -0.61
N LYS A 42 9.31 -3.35 -1.56
CA LYS A 42 8.85 -3.36 -2.96
C LYS A 42 9.09 -4.70 -3.63
N GLU A 43 10.28 -5.28 -3.45
CA GLU A 43 10.60 -6.62 -3.96
C GLU A 43 9.63 -7.66 -3.42
N TYR A 44 9.29 -7.59 -2.12
CA TYR A 44 8.29 -8.47 -1.53
C TYR A 44 6.92 -8.29 -2.17
N LEU A 45 6.44 -7.03 -2.30
CA LEU A 45 5.17 -6.72 -2.96
C LEU A 45 5.11 -7.31 -4.38
N GLU A 46 6.13 -7.06 -5.21
CA GLU A 46 6.22 -7.61 -6.57
C GLU A 46 6.20 -9.14 -6.58
N SER A 47 6.78 -9.79 -5.58
CA SER A 47 6.80 -11.25 -5.47
C SER A 47 5.45 -11.89 -5.14
N LEU A 48 4.47 -11.11 -4.65
CA LEU A 48 3.14 -11.62 -4.28
C LEU A 48 2.29 -12.02 -5.49
N GLY A 49 2.58 -11.45 -6.67
CA GLY A 49 1.74 -11.63 -7.86
C GLY A 49 0.32 -11.06 -7.71
N ILE A 50 0.15 -10.11 -6.78
CA ILE A 50 -1.10 -9.39 -6.50
C ILE A 50 -1.04 -8.03 -7.21
N ASP A 51 -2.17 -7.51 -7.67
CA ASP A 51 -2.24 -6.17 -8.27
C ASP A 51 -1.93 -5.10 -7.21
N ILE A 52 -0.95 -4.23 -7.50
CA ILE A 52 -0.45 -3.23 -6.56
C ILE A 52 -0.58 -1.83 -7.14
N VAL A 53 -1.13 -0.92 -6.33
CA VAL A 53 -1.22 0.51 -6.62
C VAL A 53 -0.44 1.27 -5.55
N ILE A 54 0.56 2.06 -5.97
CA ILE A 54 1.30 2.96 -5.09
C ILE A 54 1.08 4.39 -5.61
N ALA A 55 0.48 5.24 -4.78
CA ALA A 55 0.16 6.62 -5.16
C ALA A 55 0.14 7.56 -3.95
N GLU A 56 0.11 8.86 -4.20
CA GLU A 56 -0.25 9.83 -3.15
C GLU A 56 -1.62 9.47 -2.58
N THR A 57 -1.81 9.70 -1.28
CA THR A 57 -3.01 9.25 -0.56
C THR A 57 -4.32 9.77 -1.16
N PRO A 58 -4.45 11.02 -1.63
CA PRO A 58 -5.66 11.47 -2.33
C PRO A 58 -5.98 10.59 -3.55
N ARG A 59 -4.98 10.26 -4.36
CA ARG A 59 -5.15 9.40 -5.55
C ARG A 59 -5.41 7.94 -5.17
N ALA A 60 -4.76 7.43 -4.13
CA ALA A 60 -5.00 6.09 -3.61
C ALA A 60 -6.47 5.91 -3.15
N ILE A 61 -7.05 6.95 -2.54
CA ILE A 61 -8.47 6.96 -2.14
C ILE A 61 -9.40 6.96 -3.36
N GLU A 62 -9.09 7.74 -4.40
CA GLU A 62 -9.85 7.70 -5.66
C GLU A 62 -9.86 6.30 -6.26
N VAL A 63 -8.68 5.67 -6.38
CA VAL A 63 -8.56 4.31 -6.91
C VAL A 63 -9.34 3.30 -6.07
N PHE A 64 -9.24 3.39 -4.74
CA PHE A 64 -10.01 2.54 -3.84
C PHE A 64 -11.52 2.67 -4.11
N ASN A 65 -12.04 3.90 -4.16
CA ASN A 65 -13.46 4.14 -4.40
C ASN A 65 -13.91 3.59 -5.76
N ASP A 66 -13.12 3.81 -6.81
CA ASP A 66 -13.43 3.36 -8.17
C ASP A 66 -13.55 1.83 -8.28
N ILE A 67 -12.74 1.07 -7.53
CA ILE A 67 -12.71 -0.40 -7.63
C ILE A 67 -13.52 -1.11 -6.54
N SER A 68 -13.83 -0.42 -5.42
CA SER A 68 -14.48 -1.01 -4.24
C SER A 68 -15.89 -1.56 -4.51
N GLU A 69 -16.56 -1.13 -5.58
CA GLU A 69 -17.86 -1.69 -5.98
C GLU A 69 -17.74 -3.09 -6.61
N SER A 70 -16.60 -3.39 -7.23
CA SER A 70 -16.37 -4.63 -8.00
C SER A 70 -15.40 -5.60 -7.33
N ILE A 71 -14.45 -5.08 -6.54
CA ILE A 71 -13.40 -5.87 -5.86
C ILE A 71 -13.65 -5.82 -4.36
N LYS A 72 -13.76 -6.99 -3.73
CA LYS A 72 -14.13 -7.08 -2.30
C LYS A 72 -12.92 -7.18 -1.38
N ASN A 73 -11.84 -7.81 -1.85
CA ASN A 73 -10.67 -8.10 -1.01
C ASN A 73 -9.53 -7.13 -1.33
N ILE A 74 -9.65 -5.90 -0.80
CA ILE A 74 -8.66 -4.85 -0.99
C ILE A 74 -7.93 -4.61 0.34
N LEU A 75 -6.60 -4.68 0.31
CA LEU A 75 -5.74 -4.22 1.41
C LEU A 75 -5.29 -2.78 1.11
N ALA A 76 -5.78 -1.82 1.89
CA ALA A 76 -5.38 -0.42 1.77
C ALA A 76 -4.48 0.00 2.95
N ILE A 77 -3.26 0.45 2.66
CA ILE A 77 -2.30 1.00 3.61
C ILE A 77 -2.19 2.50 3.33
N LEU A 78 -2.81 3.34 4.17
CA LEU A 78 -2.94 4.78 3.91
C LEU A 78 -2.16 5.60 4.93
N HIS A 79 -1.10 6.25 4.47
CA HIS A 79 -0.48 7.31 5.24
C HIS A 79 -1.25 8.63 5.02
N VAL A 80 -1.86 9.18 6.08
CA VAL A 80 -2.79 10.32 5.93
C VAL A 80 -2.14 11.70 6.02
N THR A 81 -0.85 11.76 6.37
CA THR A 81 -0.07 13.00 6.54
C THR A 81 1.11 13.05 5.57
N CYS A 82 2.14 13.83 5.93
CA CYS A 82 3.44 13.86 5.26
C CYS A 82 4.41 13.00 6.06
#